data_AF-A0A183JL65-F1
#
_entry.id   AF-A0A183JL65-F1
#
_cell.length_a   1.000
_cell.length_b   1.000
_cell.length_c   1.000
_cell.angle_alpha   90.00
_cell.angle_beta   90.00
_cell.angle_gamma   90.00
#
_symmetry.space_group_name_H-M   'P 1'
#
loop_
_entity.id
_entity.type
_entity.pdbx_description
1 polymer ?
#
loop_
_entity_poly.entity_id
_entity_poly.type
_entity_poly.pdbx_seq_one_letter_code
_entity_poly.pdbx_strand_id
1 'polypeptide(L)'
;MQQIVQLDATLSALLIPPGLCAQSMVLFEPLQSDPELGREWTESEALFLRWWGTVKRLRDSLFLLFESVIVADLDFCNTAHVEQGMWKSVFYTVLESLRSWVENPQSTQLIPKLEKNPETIKLLQSQLVNLIQKICLSEVIDSGSNQLASLLERIQSIHHIQLGPLLSDGRPPPETKSRTRRLVYLSAQKLMLFLGDLARYRETLVGERNFGKARK
;
A
#
# COMPACT_ATOMS: atom_id res chain seq x y z
N MET A 1 7.43 9.78 16.90
CA MET A 1 7.60 10.69 15.74
C MET A 1 8.97 10.58 15.06
N GLN A 2 10.11 10.69 15.76
CA GLN A 2 11.44 10.58 15.11
C GLN A 2 11.64 9.28 14.31
N GLN A 3 11.24 8.13 14.86
CA GLN A 3 11.31 6.84 14.17
C GLN A 3 10.44 6.78 12.90
N ILE A 4 9.25 7.40 12.91
CA ILE A 4 8.37 7.50 11.74
C ILE A 4 9.07 8.29 10.64
N VAL A 5 9.65 9.45 10.97
CA VAL A 5 10.36 10.30 9.99
C VAL A 5 11.56 9.56 9.38
N GLN A 6 12.32 8.82 10.20
CA GLN A 6 13.47 8.07 9.71
C GLN A 6 13.06 6.91 8.77
N LEU A 7 12.03 6.16 9.14
CA LEU A 7 11.54 5.05 8.31
C LEU A 7 10.86 5.55 7.04
N ASP A 8 10.11 6.65 7.10
CA ASP A 8 9.54 7.31 5.93
C ASP A 8 10.62 7.79 4.95
N ALA A 9 11.68 8.43 5.46
CA ALA A 9 12.82 8.84 4.64
C ALA A 9 13.53 7.63 4.01
N THR A 10 13.70 6.54 4.77
CA THR A 10 14.30 5.30 4.28
C THR A 10 13.44 4.66 3.19
N LEU A 11 12.13 4.53 3.42
CA LEU A 11 11.18 4.00 2.44
C LEU A 11 11.20 4.85 1.16
N SER A 12 11.10 6.18 1.30
CA SER A 12 11.15 7.12 0.17
C SER A 12 12.44 6.99 -0.64
N ALA A 13 13.59 6.81 0.01
CA ALA A 13 14.88 6.59 -0.66
C ALA A 13 14.94 5.28 -1.44
N LEU A 14 14.13 4.28 -1.09
CA LEU A 14 14.02 3.01 -1.81
C LEU A 14 13.02 3.03 -2.96
N LEU A 15 12.11 4.02 -3.04
CA LEU A 15 11.14 4.16 -4.14
C LEU A 15 11.76 4.78 -5.41
N ILE A 16 13.02 4.43 -5.67
CA ILE A 16 13.74 4.65 -6.94
C ILE A 16 13.63 3.37 -7.81
N PRO A 17 13.97 3.43 -9.11
CA PRO A 17 14.01 2.24 -9.97
C PRO A 17 14.76 1.06 -9.32
N PRO A 18 14.13 -0.13 -9.17
CA PRO A 18 14.73 -1.24 -8.45
C PRO A 18 16.06 -1.72 -9.06
N GLY A 19 16.25 -1.57 -10.37
CA GLY A 19 17.52 -1.90 -11.03
C GLY A 19 18.74 -1.13 -10.52
N LEU A 20 18.55 -0.02 -9.79
CA LEU A 20 19.63 0.77 -9.20
C LEU A 20 20.09 0.28 -7.83
N CYS A 21 19.25 -0.47 -7.11
CA CYS A 21 19.50 -0.78 -5.70
C CYS A 21 19.22 -2.24 -5.31
N ALA A 22 18.40 -2.97 -6.07
CA ALA A 22 17.96 -4.32 -5.73
C ALA A 22 19.12 -5.33 -5.55
N GLN A 23 20.18 -5.20 -6.34
CA GLN A 23 21.34 -6.11 -6.27
C GLN A 23 22.02 -6.06 -4.89
N SER A 24 22.11 -4.87 -4.30
CA SER A 24 22.74 -4.62 -3.00
C SER A 24 21.80 -4.91 -1.81
N MET A 25 20.54 -5.26 -2.07
CA MET A 25 19.60 -5.57 -1.00
C MET A 25 19.77 -6.99 -0.48
N VAL A 26 19.41 -7.17 0.78
CA VAL A 26 19.42 -8.49 1.41
C VAL A 26 18.18 -9.27 0.93
N LEU A 27 18.39 -10.52 0.54
CA LEU A 27 17.30 -11.47 0.35
C LEU A 27 16.98 -12.08 1.72
N PHE A 28 15.78 -11.85 2.23
CA PHE A 28 15.41 -12.28 3.59
C PHE A 28 14.92 -13.72 3.65
N GLU A 29 14.33 -14.20 2.56
CA GLU A 29 13.85 -15.56 2.41
C GLU A 29 14.24 -16.09 1.03
N PRO A 30 14.61 -17.38 0.90
CA PRO A 30 14.88 -17.97 -0.41
C PRO A 30 13.68 -17.75 -1.34
N LEU A 31 13.96 -17.31 -2.57
CA LEU A 31 12.92 -17.19 -3.59
C LEU A 31 12.43 -18.59 -3.92
N GLN A 32 11.16 -18.87 -3.58
CA GLN A 32 10.47 -20.07 -4.04
C GLN A 32 10.15 -19.94 -5.53
N SER A 33 9.96 -21.04 -6.24
CA SER A 33 9.46 -21.04 -7.61
C SER A 33 8.12 -20.28 -7.71
N ASP A 34 7.81 -19.73 -8.87
CA ASP A 34 6.54 -19.07 -9.14
C ASP A 34 5.38 -20.01 -8.74
N PRO A 35 4.61 -19.68 -7.69
CA PRO A 35 3.63 -20.61 -7.13
C PRO A 35 2.44 -20.85 -8.07
N GLU A 36 2.22 -19.98 -9.07
CA GLU A 36 1.14 -20.15 -10.04
C GLU A 36 1.60 -20.91 -11.28
N LEU A 37 2.82 -20.64 -11.75
CA LEU A 37 3.34 -21.19 -12.99
C LEU A 37 4.32 -22.36 -12.81
N GLY A 38 4.75 -22.65 -11.57
CA GLY A 38 5.69 -23.72 -11.25
C GLY A 38 7.09 -23.55 -11.86
N ARG A 39 7.43 -22.33 -12.29
CA ARG A 39 8.69 -22.00 -12.98
C ARG A 39 9.66 -21.26 -12.07
N GLU A 40 10.92 -21.19 -12.48
CA GLU A 40 11.88 -20.29 -11.84
C GLU A 40 11.60 -18.83 -12.24
N TRP A 41 11.90 -17.93 -11.30
CA TRP A 41 11.88 -16.50 -11.56
C TRP A 41 13.03 -16.13 -12.50
N THR A 42 12.75 -15.23 -13.44
CA THR A 42 13.82 -14.58 -14.20
C THR A 42 14.66 -13.70 -13.27
N GLU A 43 15.87 -13.33 -13.71
CA GLU A 43 16.73 -12.44 -12.93
C GLU A 43 16.04 -11.11 -12.59
N SER A 44 15.33 -10.51 -13.56
CA SER A 44 14.57 -9.27 -13.36
C SER A 44 13.48 -9.43 -12.28
N GLU A 45 12.74 -10.54 -12.30
CA GLU A 45 11.70 -10.84 -11.30
C GLU A 45 12.30 -11.09 -9.91
N ALA A 46 13.40 -11.86 -9.85
CA ALA A 46 14.11 -12.15 -8.60
C ALA A 46 14.65 -10.88 -7.93
N LEU A 47 15.23 -9.98 -8.72
CA LEU A 47 15.68 -8.67 -8.24
C LEU A 47 14.50 -7.80 -7.79
N PHE A 48 13.38 -7.81 -8.52
CA PHE A 48 12.18 -7.09 -8.10
C PHE A 48 11.60 -7.63 -6.78
N LEU A 49 11.59 -8.96 -6.59
CA LEU A 49 11.12 -9.59 -5.35
C LEU A 49 12.03 -9.25 -4.16
N ARG A 50 13.35 -9.23 -4.37
CA ARG A 50 14.32 -8.80 -3.37
C ARG A 50 14.15 -7.32 -2.99
N TRP A 51 14.06 -6.49 -4.02
CA TRP A 51 13.28 -5.25 -4.09
C TRP A 51 12.24 -5.08 -2.98
N TRP A 52 11.17 -5.80 -3.27
CA TRP A 52 9.91 -5.73 -2.60
C TRP A 52 9.98 -6.20 -1.16
N GLY A 53 10.74 -7.25 -0.86
CA GLY A 53 10.90 -7.77 0.51
C GLY A 53 11.43 -6.72 1.48
N THR A 54 12.31 -5.82 1.02
CA THR A 54 12.77 -4.69 1.85
C THR A 54 11.68 -3.64 2.02
N VAL A 55 11.07 -3.22 0.91
CA VAL A 55 10.01 -2.20 0.88
C VAL A 55 8.81 -2.61 1.72
N LYS A 56 8.33 -3.85 1.57
CA LYS A 56 7.22 -4.42 2.33
C LYS A 56 7.47 -4.32 3.83
N ARG A 57 8.63 -4.74 4.33
CA ARG A 57 8.90 -4.75 5.77
C ARG A 57 9.05 -3.35 6.35
N LEU A 58 9.63 -2.42 5.60
CA LEU A 58 9.65 -1.01 5.99
C LEU A 58 8.24 -0.44 6.04
N ARG A 59 7.40 -0.75 5.04
CA ARG A 59 6.00 -0.33 4.99
C ARG A 59 5.20 -0.89 6.18
N ASP A 60 5.33 -2.19 6.46
CA ASP A 60 4.62 -2.84 7.57
C ASP A 60 5.06 -2.25 8.92
N SER A 61 6.36 -2.04 9.11
CA SER A 61 6.91 -1.41 10.32
C SER A 61 6.42 0.04 10.48
N LEU A 62 6.40 0.80 9.38
CA LEU A 62 5.94 2.18 9.37
C LEU A 62 4.43 2.26 9.66
N PHE A 63 3.63 1.35 9.09
CA PHE A 63 2.20 1.25 9.38
C PHE A 63 1.96 1.01 10.88
N LEU A 64 2.64 0.04 11.49
CA LEU A 64 2.49 -0.25 12.93
C LEU A 64 2.82 0.96 13.82
N LEU A 65 3.84 1.75 13.45
CA LEU A 65 4.16 2.98 14.17
C LEU A 65 3.07 4.04 14.02
N PHE A 66 2.56 4.26 12.81
CA PHE A 66 1.43 5.16 12.60
C PHE A 66 0.19 4.69 13.38
N GLU A 67 -0.11 3.41 13.29
CA GLU A 67 -1.22 2.77 14.00
C GLU A 67 -1.12 3.02 15.51
N SER A 68 0.07 2.85 16.10
CA SER A 68 0.32 3.08 17.52
C SER A 68 0.04 4.52 17.94
N VAL A 69 0.37 5.51 17.09
CA VAL A 69 0.10 6.93 17.36
C VAL A 69 -1.38 7.24 17.21
N ILE A 70 -2.03 6.71 16.17
CA ILE A 70 -3.45 6.93 15.89
C ILE A 70 -4.33 6.42 17.03
N VAL A 71 -4.06 5.21 17.54
CA VAL A 71 -4.85 4.66 18.65
C VAL A 71 -4.56 5.31 20.00
N ALA A 72 -3.38 5.95 20.16
CA ALA A 72 -2.98 6.57 21.40
C ALA A 72 -3.54 8.00 21.55
N ASP A 73 -3.53 8.80 20.49
CA ASP A 73 -3.91 10.21 20.55
C ASP A 73 -4.51 10.73 19.24
N LEU A 74 -5.83 10.64 19.13
CA LEU A 74 -6.58 11.16 17.97
C LEU A 74 -6.55 12.69 17.88
N ASP A 75 -6.34 13.41 18.99
CA ASP A 75 -6.31 14.87 18.98
C ASP A 75 -5.03 15.38 18.31
N PHE A 76 -3.90 14.79 18.73
CA PHE A 76 -2.62 14.98 18.07
C PHE A 76 -2.70 14.56 16.60
N CYS A 77 -3.31 13.41 16.28
CA CYS A 77 -3.44 12.94 14.90
C CYS A 77 -4.22 13.91 14.02
N ASN A 78 -5.30 14.47 14.55
CA ASN A 78 -6.09 15.48 13.84
C ASN A 78 -5.29 16.76 13.58
N THR A 79 -4.46 17.19 14.53
CA THR A 79 -3.66 18.43 14.43
C THR A 79 -2.43 18.26 13.53
N ALA A 80 -1.72 17.13 13.66
CA ALA A 80 -0.50 16.84 12.92
C ALA A 80 -0.73 16.10 11.60
N HIS A 81 -2.00 15.85 11.22
CA HIS A 81 -2.40 15.13 10.01
C HIS A 81 -1.75 13.75 9.88
N VAL A 82 -1.68 13.00 10.98
CA VAL A 82 -0.96 11.73 11.07
C VAL A 82 -1.53 10.68 10.09
N GLU A 83 -2.86 10.56 9.98
CA GLU A 83 -3.45 9.57 9.06
C GLU A 83 -3.19 9.93 7.59
N GLN A 84 -3.09 11.23 7.25
CA GLN A 84 -2.73 11.67 5.91
C GLN A 84 -1.27 11.36 5.58
N GLY A 85 -0.37 11.56 6.56
CA GLY A 85 1.03 11.15 6.44
C GLY A 85 1.17 9.65 6.23
N MET A 86 0.45 8.86 7.03
CA MET A 86 0.38 7.40 6.87
C MET A 86 -0.07 7.01 5.47
N TRP A 87 -1.19 7.58 4.99
CA TRP A 87 -1.69 7.31 3.63
C TRP A 87 -0.63 7.60 2.57
N LYS A 88 0.01 8.78 2.64
CA LYS A 88 1.00 9.20 1.66
C LYS A 88 2.20 8.24 1.62
N SER A 89 2.79 7.98 2.78
CA SER A 89 4.03 7.23 2.93
C SER A 89 3.88 5.73 2.72
N VAL A 90 2.84 5.14 3.34
CA VAL A 90 2.67 3.68 3.37
C VAL A 90 2.00 3.19 2.07
N PHE A 91 1.05 3.96 1.53
CA PHE A 91 0.22 3.50 0.42
C PHE A 91 0.44 4.29 -0.86
N TYR A 92 0.10 5.58 -0.87
CA TYR A 92 0.00 6.37 -2.10
C TYR A 92 1.31 6.42 -2.90
N THR A 93 2.44 6.76 -2.28
CA THR A 93 3.71 6.86 -3.02
C THR A 93 4.14 5.49 -3.55
N VAL A 94 3.92 4.41 -2.80
CA VAL A 94 4.21 3.03 -3.25
C VAL A 94 3.31 2.65 -4.43
N LEU A 95 2.00 2.90 -4.34
CA LEU A 95 1.03 2.61 -5.39
C LEU A 95 1.37 3.34 -6.69
N GLU A 96 1.72 4.62 -6.62
CA GLU A 96 2.09 5.41 -7.79
C GLU A 96 3.39 4.93 -8.44
N SER A 97 4.41 4.56 -7.64
CA SER A 97 5.63 3.96 -8.18
C SER A 97 5.36 2.64 -8.90
N LEU A 98 4.61 1.72 -8.26
CA LEU A 98 4.26 0.43 -8.87
C LEU A 98 3.41 0.61 -10.13
N ARG A 99 2.41 1.50 -10.09
CA ARG A 99 1.58 1.81 -11.25
C ARG A 99 2.41 2.35 -12.41
N SER A 100 3.32 3.29 -12.14
CA SER A 100 4.21 3.84 -13.17
C SER A 100 5.06 2.75 -13.83
N TRP A 101 5.51 1.75 -13.06
CA TRP A 101 6.28 0.63 -13.60
C TRP A 101 5.44 -0.42 -14.33
N VAL A 102 4.15 -0.56 -13.99
CA VAL A 102 3.20 -1.34 -14.80
C VAL A 102 3.00 -0.69 -16.17
N GLU A 103 2.83 0.63 -16.20
CA GLU A 103 2.65 1.40 -17.44
C GLU A 103 3.94 1.47 -18.28
N ASN A 104 5.11 1.58 -17.62
CA ASN A 104 6.42 1.66 -18.27
C ASN A 104 7.46 0.74 -17.58
N PRO A 105 7.50 -0.57 -17.93
CA PRO A 105 8.38 -1.55 -17.26
C PRO A 105 9.87 -1.27 -17.44
N GLN A 106 10.26 -0.57 -18.51
CA GLN A 106 11.65 -0.15 -18.75
C GLN A 106 12.17 0.79 -17.66
N SER A 107 11.27 1.58 -17.06
CA SER A 107 11.65 2.53 -15.99
C SER A 107 12.06 1.85 -14.68
N THR A 108 11.78 0.55 -14.51
CA THR A 108 12.33 -0.26 -13.40
C THR A 108 13.86 -0.42 -13.49
N GLN A 109 14.43 -0.26 -14.69
CA GLN A 109 15.83 -0.54 -15.01
C GLN A 109 16.29 -1.98 -14.72
N LEU A 110 15.34 -2.93 -14.63
CA LEU A 110 15.63 -4.35 -14.42
C LEU A 110 15.73 -5.16 -15.72
N ILE A 111 15.22 -4.63 -16.83
CA ILE A 111 15.28 -5.28 -18.14
C ILE A 111 16.66 -5.01 -18.74
N PRO A 112 17.44 -6.05 -19.12
CA PRO A 112 18.79 -5.86 -19.65
C PRO A 112 18.79 -5.05 -20.95
N LYS A 113 19.56 -3.96 -20.99
CA LYS A 113 19.75 -3.14 -22.21
C LYS A 113 20.52 -3.86 -23.32
N LEU A 114 21.27 -4.91 -22.96
CA LEU A 114 22.10 -5.69 -23.86
C LEU A 114 21.33 -6.78 -24.62
N GLU A 115 20.11 -7.11 -24.18
CA GLU A 115 19.24 -8.02 -24.91
C GLU A 115 18.84 -7.35 -26.23
N LYS A 116 19.04 -8.05 -27.34
CA LYS A 116 18.77 -7.53 -28.69
C LYS A 116 17.55 -8.18 -29.31
N ASN A 117 17.10 -9.31 -28.77
CA ASN A 117 15.91 -9.98 -29.28
C ASN A 117 14.63 -9.25 -28.80
N PRO A 118 13.84 -8.64 -29.71
CA PRO A 118 12.63 -7.93 -29.35
C PRO A 118 11.56 -8.81 -28.68
N GLU A 119 11.49 -10.09 -29.05
CA GLU A 119 10.51 -11.03 -28.48
C GLU A 119 10.86 -11.36 -27.02
N THR A 120 12.15 -11.56 -26.73
CA THR A 120 12.64 -11.83 -25.38
C THR A 120 12.45 -10.62 -24.47
N ILE A 121 12.73 -9.41 -24.94
CA ILE A 121 12.45 -8.17 -24.19
C ILE A 121 10.96 -8.07 -23.85
N LYS A 122 10.09 -8.31 -24.84
CA LYS A 122 8.64 -8.24 -24.65
C LYS A 122 8.14 -9.28 -23.64
N LEU A 123 8.70 -10.49 -23.66
CA LEU A 123 8.40 -11.55 -22.70
C LEU A 123 8.84 -11.17 -21.27
N LEU A 124 10.07 -10.68 -21.10
CA LEU A 124 10.57 -10.24 -19.78
C LEU A 124 9.73 -9.08 -19.23
N GLN A 125 9.34 -8.14 -20.09
CA GLN A 125 8.46 -7.04 -19.71
C GLN A 125 7.09 -7.54 -19.26
N SER A 126 6.45 -8.45 -20.00
CA SER A 126 5.12 -8.95 -19.64
C SER A 126 5.16 -9.74 -18.33
N GLN A 127 6.19 -10.57 -18.13
CA GLN A 127 6.41 -11.30 -16.88
C GLN A 127 6.59 -10.35 -15.69
N LEU A 128 7.44 -9.33 -15.84
CA LEU A 128 7.67 -8.34 -14.79
C LEU A 128 6.41 -7.53 -14.48
N VAL A 129 5.64 -7.11 -15.50
CA VAL A 129 4.36 -6.41 -15.31
C VAL A 129 3.39 -7.25 -14.51
N ASN A 130 3.22 -8.52 -14.87
CA ASN A 130 2.31 -9.42 -14.17
C ASN A 130 2.71 -9.58 -12.69
N LEU A 131 4.02 -9.70 -12.42
CA LEU A 131 4.54 -9.76 -11.06
C LEU A 131 4.24 -8.47 -10.27
N ILE A 132 4.52 -7.30 -10.85
CA ILE A 132 4.27 -6.00 -10.21
C ILE A 132 2.77 -5.82 -9.91
N GLN A 133 1.91 -6.16 -10.86
CA GLN A 133 0.45 -6.10 -10.68
C GLN A 133 -0.01 -7.03 -9.55
N LYS A 134 0.48 -8.27 -9.52
CA LYS A 134 0.16 -9.23 -8.46
C LYS A 134 0.57 -8.71 -7.08
N ILE A 135 1.77 -8.16 -6.97
CA ILE A 135 2.26 -7.54 -5.73
C ILE A 135 1.38 -6.35 -5.33
N CYS A 136 1.05 -5.47 -6.28
CA CYS A 136 0.22 -4.31 -6.02
C CYS A 136 -1.17 -4.71 -5.49
N LEU A 137 -1.80 -5.70 -6.11
CA LEU A 137 -3.11 -6.21 -5.71
C LEU A 137 -3.08 -6.88 -4.33
N SER A 138 -2.22 -7.89 -4.15
CA SER A 138 -2.24 -8.73 -2.95
C SER A 138 -1.56 -8.06 -1.74
N GLU A 139 -0.38 -7.48 -1.95
CA GLU A 139 0.49 -7.05 -0.85
C GLU A 139 0.33 -5.56 -0.52
N VAL A 140 -0.27 -4.75 -1.39
CA VAL A 140 -0.52 -3.31 -1.11
C VAL A 140 -1.99 -3.05 -0.91
N ILE A 141 -2.82 -3.46 -1.87
CA ILE A 141 -4.26 -3.17 -1.84
C ILE A 141 -4.97 -4.09 -0.85
N ASP A 142 -4.96 -5.41 -1.06
CA ASP A 142 -5.74 -6.33 -0.22
C ASP A 142 -5.21 -6.35 1.23
N SER A 143 -3.89 -6.48 1.42
CA SER A 143 -3.26 -6.37 2.74
C SER A 143 -3.52 -5.00 3.39
N GLY A 144 -3.40 -3.91 2.63
CA GLY A 144 -3.63 -2.55 3.12
C GLY A 144 -5.08 -2.30 3.53
N SER A 145 -6.04 -2.81 2.75
CA SER A 145 -7.45 -2.74 3.08
C SER A 145 -7.76 -3.47 4.39
N ASN A 146 -7.18 -4.66 4.60
CA ASN A 146 -7.34 -5.40 5.85
C ASN A 146 -6.71 -4.66 7.05
N GLN A 147 -5.53 -4.07 6.87
CA GLN A 147 -4.86 -3.26 7.90
C GLN A 147 -5.68 -2.02 8.29
N LEU A 148 -6.17 -1.26 7.31
CA LEU A 148 -7.00 -0.07 7.54
C LEU A 148 -8.35 -0.41 8.18
N ALA A 149 -9.00 -1.49 7.73
CA ALA A 149 -10.24 -1.98 8.33
C ALA A 149 -10.02 -2.41 9.79
N SER A 150 -8.92 -3.12 10.08
CA SER A 150 -8.56 -3.52 11.44
C SER A 150 -8.27 -2.30 12.34
N LEU A 151 -7.58 -1.28 11.81
CA LEU A 151 -7.36 -0.03 12.54
C LEU A 151 -8.68 0.69 12.85
N LEU A 152 -9.62 0.74 11.90
CA LEU A 152 -10.94 1.32 12.10
C LEU A 152 -11.72 0.59 13.22
N GLU A 153 -11.71 -0.74 13.23
CA GLU A 153 -12.29 -1.55 14.30
C GLU A 153 -11.61 -1.31 15.66
N ARG A 154 -10.28 -1.18 15.68
CA ARG A 154 -9.53 -0.86 16.91
C ARG A 154 -9.93 0.52 17.46
N ILE A 155 -10.02 1.56 16.64
CA ILE A 155 -10.47 2.90 17.06
C ILE A 155 -11.89 2.82 17.65
N GLN A 156 -12.81 2.12 16.97
CA GLN A 156 -14.18 1.91 17.46
C GLN A 156 -14.20 1.21 18.83
N SER A 157 -13.42 0.15 18.99
CA SER A 157 -13.37 -0.64 20.22
C SER A 157 -12.81 0.14 21.42
N ILE A 158 -11.70 0.88 21.23
CA ILE A 158 -11.03 1.66 22.29
C ILE A 158 -11.92 2.79 22.79
N HIS A 159 -12.68 3.42 21.90
CA HIS A 159 -13.56 4.53 22.25
C HIS A 159 -15.01 4.12 22.53
N HIS A 160 -15.34 2.83 22.45
CA HIS A 160 -16.69 2.28 22.61
C HIS A 160 -17.73 2.97 21.71
N ILE A 161 -17.37 3.20 20.45
CA ILE A 161 -18.22 3.84 19.44
C ILE A 161 -18.48 2.84 18.32
N GLN A 162 -19.75 2.68 17.95
CA GLN A 162 -20.17 1.80 16.85
C GLN A 162 -20.57 2.65 15.65
N LEU A 163 -19.86 2.51 14.53
CA LEU A 163 -20.13 3.28 13.30
C LEU A 163 -21.18 2.60 12.42
N GLY A 164 -21.32 1.28 12.49
CA GLY A 164 -22.27 0.50 11.66
C GLY A 164 -23.69 1.08 11.61
N PRO A 165 -24.33 1.33 12.77
CA PRO A 165 -25.67 1.93 12.81
C PRO A 165 -25.76 3.33 12.20
N LEU A 166 -24.68 4.12 12.29
CA LEU A 166 -24.63 5.47 11.73
C LEU A 166 -24.51 5.43 10.20
N LEU A 167 -23.72 4.50 9.69
CA LEU A 167 -23.49 4.33 8.25
C LEU A 167 -24.71 3.73 7.55
N SER A 168 -25.46 2.84 8.21
CA SER A 168 -26.67 2.22 7.64
C SER A 168 -27.80 3.21 7.36
N ASP A 169 -27.87 4.30 8.13
CA ASP A 169 -28.89 5.34 7.95
C ASP A 169 -28.59 6.26 6.76
N GLY A 170 -27.37 6.23 6.21
CA GLY A 170 -26.94 7.09 5.10
C GLY A 170 -26.97 8.59 5.44
N ARG A 171 -27.15 8.94 6.71
CA ARG A 171 -27.23 10.31 7.21
C ARG A 171 -25.88 10.73 7.77
N PRO A 172 -25.56 12.04 7.76
CA PRO A 172 -24.40 12.55 8.47
C PRO A 172 -24.44 12.11 9.95
N PRO A 173 -23.27 11.86 10.58
CA PRO A 173 -23.23 11.53 11.99
C PRO A 173 -23.98 12.59 12.81
N PRO A 174 -24.75 12.20 13.85
CA PRO A 174 -25.49 13.15 14.65
C PRO A 174 -24.55 14.15 15.31
N GLU A 175 -24.98 15.41 15.43
CA GLU A 175 -24.22 16.43 16.14
C GLU A 175 -23.90 15.94 17.55
N THR A 176 -22.62 15.96 17.91
CA THR A 176 -22.15 15.52 19.21
C THR A 176 -21.35 16.62 19.88
N LYS A 177 -21.65 16.87 21.16
CA LYS A 177 -20.85 17.76 22.02
C LYS A 177 -19.56 17.09 22.50
N SER A 178 -19.42 15.77 22.31
CA SER A 178 -18.23 15.02 22.72
C SER A 178 -17.11 15.22 21.70
N ARG A 179 -16.02 15.85 22.15
CA ARG A 179 -14.79 16.01 21.36
C ARG A 179 -14.25 14.65 20.89
N THR A 180 -14.20 13.66 21.77
CA THR A 180 -13.74 12.30 21.46
C THR A 180 -14.55 11.66 20.33
N ARG A 181 -15.89 11.70 20.40
CA ARG A 181 -16.74 11.16 19.32
C ARG A 181 -16.49 11.86 18.00
N ARG A 182 -16.35 13.18 18.01
CA ARG A 182 -16.03 13.96 16.81
C ARG A 182 -14.69 13.54 16.20
N LEU A 183 -13.65 13.36 17.01
CA LEU A 183 -12.33 12.91 16.55
C LEU A 183 -12.40 11.50 15.94
N VAL A 184 -13.15 10.58 16.56
CA VAL A 184 -13.39 9.24 16.02
C VAL A 184 -14.10 9.30 14.66
N TYR A 185 -15.13 10.13 14.51
CA TYR A 185 -15.82 10.29 13.23
C TYR A 185 -14.90 10.85 12.14
N LEU A 186 -14.06 11.83 12.47
CA LEU A 186 -13.10 12.40 11.52
C LEU A 186 -12.04 11.38 11.10
N SER A 187 -11.49 10.63 12.05
CA SER A 187 -10.50 9.60 11.74
C SER A 187 -11.12 8.48 10.91
N ALA A 188 -12.31 8.00 11.29
CA ALA A 188 -13.07 7.01 10.54
C ALA A 188 -13.35 7.45 9.10
N GLN A 189 -13.78 8.70 8.90
CA GLN A 189 -14.01 9.26 7.57
C GLN A 189 -12.75 9.20 6.71
N LYS A 190 -11.58 9.59 7.25
CA LYS A 190 -10.30 9.50 6.51
C LYS A 190 -9.97 8.06 6.13
N LEU A 191 -10.05 7.13 7.08
CA LEU A 191 -9.75 5.71 6.83
C LEU A 191 -10.69 5.11 5.78
N MET A 192 -11.99 5.45 5.83
CA MET A 192 -12.97 5.03 4.82
C MET A 192 -12.67 5.62 3.44
N LEU A 193 -12.21 6.86 3.34
CA LEU A 193 -11.75 7.45 2.08
C LEU A 193 -10.53 6.68 1.52
N PHE A 194 -9.56 6.35 2.36
CA PHE A 194 -8.40 5.54 1.95
C PHE A 194 -8.80 4.14 1.48
N LEU A 195 -9.76 3.50 2.15
CA LEU A 195 -10.33 2.22 1.73
C LEU A 195 -11.01 2.33 0.35
N GLY A 196 -11.78 3.39 0.12
CA GLY A 196 -12.40 3.67 -1.18
C GLY A 196 -11.36 3.94 -2.28
N ASP A 197 -10.28 4.64 -1.96
CA ASP A 197 -9.16 4.86 -2.88
C ASP A 197 -8.45 3.55 -3.24
N LEU A 198 -8.16 2.67 -2.27
CA LEU A 198 -7.60 1.34 -2.53
C LEU A 198 -8.50 0.50 -3.44
N ALA A 199 -9.81 0.52 -3.19
CA ALA A 199 -10.78 -0.14 -4.06
C ALA A 199 -10.74 0.42 -5.49
N ARG A 200 -10.61 1.75 -5.65
CA ARG A 200 -10.46 2.38 -6.97
C ARG A 200 -9.17 1.97 -7.68
N TYR A 201 -8.04 1.88 -6.97
CA TYR A 201 -6.79 1.37 -7.54
C TYR A 201 -6.94 -0.08 -8.02
N ARG A 202 -7.64 -0.92 -7.24
CA ARG A 202 -7.93 -2.31 -7.61
C ARG A 202 -8.64 -2.42 -8.96
N GLU A 203 -9.75 -1.69 -9.11
CA GLU A 203 -10.54 -1.69 -10.35
C GLU A 203 -9.73 -1.18 -11.55
N THR A 204 -8.89 -0.16 -11.33
CA THR A 204 -8.02 0.40 -12.37
C THR A 204 -6.97 -0.62 -12.85
N LEU A 205 -6.43 -1.44 -11.94
CA LEU A 205 -5.42 -2.46 -12.25
C LEU A 205 -6.01 -3.73 -12.86
N VAL A 206 -7.19 -4.16 -12.40
CA VAL A 206 -7.88 -5.35 -12.93
C VAL A 206 -8.55 -5.05 -14.28
N GLY A 207 -8.83 -3.78 -14.57
CA GLY A 207 -9.53 -3.37 -15.79
C GLY A 207 -11.05 -3.64 -15.76
N GLU A 208 -11.55 -4.17 -14.65
CA GLU A 208 -12.98 -4.27 -14.37
C GLU A 208 -13.52 -2.88 -13.99
N ARG A 209 -14.59 -2.43 -14.66
CA ARG A 209 -15.26 -1.15 -14.36
C ARG A 209 -16.28 -1.32 -13.23
N ASN A 210 -15.93 -2.00 -12.14
CA ASN A 210 -16.86 -2.36 -11.08
C ASN A 210 -16.69 -1.45 -9.85
N PHE A 211 -16.96 -0.15 -10.04
CA PHE A 211 -16.88 0.88 -8.98
C PHE A 211 -17.90 0.70 -7.82
N GLY A 212 -18.70 -0.36 -7.85
CA GLY A 212 -19.69 -0.66 -6.81
C GLY A 212 -19.09 -0.93 -5.42
N LYS A 213 -17.85 -1.42 -5.34
CA LYS A 213 -17.12 -1.60 -4.06
C LYS A 213 -16.45 -0.34 -3.56
N ALA A 214 -16.00 0.56 -4.45
CA ALA A 214 -15.40 1.84 -4.06
C ALA A 214 -16.44 2.87 -3.58
N ARG A 215 -17.73 2.61 -3.85
CA ARG A 215 -18.86 3.49 -3.52
C ARG A 215 -19.62 3.06 -2.27
N LYS A 216 -19.36 1.86 -1.74
CA LYS A 216 -19.95 1.33 -0.51
C LYS A 216 -18.98 1.48 0.64
#